data_AF-A0A377XKR5-F1
#
_entry.id   AF-A0A377XKR5-F1
#
_cell.length_a   1.000
_cell.length_b   1.000
_cell.length_c   1.000
_cell.angle_alpha   90.00
_cell.angle_beta   90.00
_cell.angle_gamma   90.00
#
_symmetry.space_group_name_H-M   'P 1'
#
loop_
_entity.id
_entity.type
_entity.pdbx_description
1 polymer ?
#
loop_
_entity_poly.entity_id
_entity_poly.type
_entity_poly.pdbx_seq_one_letter_code
_entity_poly.pdbx_strand_id
1 'polypeptide(L)'
;MSVVSGYLIQAFGWREMFIIEGVPAVIWAFCWWVLVKDKPSQVSWLAESEKAALQEQLDREQQGIKAVRNYGEAFRSRNVILLCAQYFAWSIGVYGFVLWLPSIIRSGGENMGWWKWAGSLLSRTWRPPSP
;
A
#
# COMPACT_ATOMS: atom_id res chain seq x y z
N MET A 1 3.25 6.25 -6.11
CA MET A 1 4.22 7.34 -6.25
C MET A 1 3.59 8.58 -5.65
N SER A 2 4.09 9.01 -4.48
CA SER A 2 3.47 10.08 -3.69
C SER A 2 3.57 11.43 -4.42
N VAL A 3 2.57 12.31 -4.25
CA VAL A 3 2.61 13.71 -4.71
C VAL A 3 3.87 14.42 -4.17
N VAL A 4 4.29 14.03 -2.97
CA VAL A 4 5.50 14.52 -2.29
C VAL A 4 6.76 14.20 -3.10
N SER A 5 6.88 12.99 -3.63
CA SER A 5 7.99 12.58 -4.48
C SER A 5 8.05 13.41 -5.77
N GLY A 6 6.90 13.72 -6.37
CA GLY A 6 6.81 14.55 -7.58
C GLY A 6 7.32 15.98 -7.36
N TYR A 7 6.95 16.58 -6.22
CA TYR A 7 7.42 17.92 -5.85
C TYR A 7 8.92 17.95 -5.54
N LEU A 8 9.43 16.94 -4.83
CA LEU A 8 10.85 16.84 -4.47
C LEU A 8 11.76 16.68 -5.69
N ILE A 9 11.36 15.88 -6.68
CA ILE A 9 12.14 15.74 -7.93
C ILE A 9 12.19 17.07 -8.68
N GLN A 10 11.08 17.82 -8.73
CA GLN A 10 11.03 19.08 -9.47
C GLN A 10 11.89 20.17 -8.82
N ALA A 11 12.00 20.19 -7.49
CA ALA A 11 12.74 21.20 -6.74
C ALA A 11 14.23 20.86 -6.52
N PHE A 12 14.55 19.60 -6.21
CA PHE A 12 15.90 19.19 -5.74
C PHE A 12 16.55 18.11 -6.62
N GLY A 13 15.84 17.59 -7.62
CA GLY A 13 16.32 16.51 -8.48
C GLY A 13 16.19 15.12 -7.85
N TRP A 14 16.48 14.10 -8.66
CA TRP A 14 16.22 12.70 -8.29
C TRP A 14 17.12 12.17 -7.18
N ARG A 15 18.36 12.67 -7.06
CA ARG A 15 19.32 12.20 -6.03
C ARG A 15 18.89 12.61 -4.63
N GLU A 16 18.54 13.89 -4.47
CA GLU A 16 18.14 14.43 -3.17
C GLU A 16 16.80 13.86 -2.70
N MET A 17 15.89 13.53 -3.62
CA MET A 17 14.65 12.84 -3.28
C MET A 17 14.92 11.51 -2.53
N PHE A 18 15.85 10.68 -3.01
CA PHE A 18 16.19 9.42 -2.34
C PHE A 18 16.81 9.64 -0.96
N ILE A 19 17.62 10.69 -0.80
CA ILE A 19 18.23 11.03 0.49
C ILE A 19 17.15 11.50 1.47
N ILE A 20 16.29 12.43 1.06
CA ILE A 20 15.24 13.01 1.90
C ILE A 20 14.19 11.96 2.29
N GLU A 21 13.84 11.03 1.40
CA GLU A 21 12.88 9.96 1.70
C GLU A 21 13.54 8.80 2.48
N GLY A 22 14.82 8.55 2.25
CA GLY A 22 15.59 7.52 2.95
C GLY A 22 15.91 7.88 4.41
N VAL A 23 16.17 9.15 4.71
CA VAL A 23 16.52 9.60 6.08
C VAL A 23 15.41 9.27 7.10
N PRO A 24 14.12 9.58 6.87
CA PRO A 24 13.02 9.17 7.74
C PRO A 24 12.92 7.64 7.89
N ALA A 25 13.16 6.87 6.82
CA ALA A 25 13.13 5.41 6.88
C ALA A 25 14.27 4.86 7.76
N VAL A 26 15.47 5.44 7.69
CA VAL A 26 16.60 5.07 8.54
C VAL A 26 16.31 5.44 10.00
N ILE A 27 15.82 6.65 10.26
CA ILE A 27 15.41 7.07 11.61
C ILE A 27 14.35 6.10 12.16
N TRP A 28 13.35 5.74 11.35
CA TRP A 28 12.32 4.79 11.73
C TRP A 28 12.89 3.41 12.05
N ALA A 29 13.86 2.91 11.27
CA ALA A 29 14.53 1.65 11.55
C ALA A 29 15.26 1.66 12.91
N PHE A 30 15.92 2.77 13.26
CA PHE A 30 16.54 2.94 14.59
C PHE A 30 15.49 3.00 15.71
N CYS A 31 14.41 3.76 15.52
CA CYS A 31 13.29 3.81 16.47
C CYS A 31 12.69 2.42 16.69
N TRP A 32 12.46 1.67 15.62
CA TRP A 32 11.94 0.31 15.67
C TRP A 32 12.87 -0.62 16.47
N TRP A 33 14.18 -0.57 16.24
CA TRP A 33 15.14 -1.37 16.99
C TRP A 33 15.06 -1.13 18.50
N VAL A 34 14.94 0.14 18.90
CA VAL A 34 14.90 0.52 20.32
C VAL A 34 13.56 0.16 20.96
N LEU A 35 12.46 0.41 20.25
CA LEU A 35 11.09 0.27 20.80
C LEU A 35 10.53 -1.14 20.69
N VAL A 36 10.83 -1.87 19.63
CA VAL A 36 10.22 -3.18 19.36
C VAL A 36 11.10 -4.28 19.95
N LYS A 37 10.49 -5.07 20.83
CA LYS A 37 11.09 -6.26 21.43
C LYS A 37 10.22 -7.46 21.10
N ASP A 38 10.86 -8.54 20.66
CA ASP A 38 10.15 -9.75 20.20
C ASP A 38 9.46 -10.53 21.33
N LYS A 39 9.84 -10.26 22.59
CA LYS A 39 9.29 -10.95 23.75
C LYS A 39 8.80 -9.97 24.81
N PRO A 40 7.62 -10.23 25.42
CA PRO A 40 7.12 -9.44 26.55
C PRO A 40 8.09 -9.42 27.75
N SER A 41 8.99 -10.41 27.87
CA SER A 41 10.04 -10.44 28.89
C SER A 41 11.18 -9.44 28.68
N GLN A 42 11.39 -8.94 27.46
CA GLN A 42 12.49 -8.02 27.13
C GLN A 42 12.08 -6.54 27.21
N VAL A 43 10.82 -6.28 27.56
CA VAL A 43 10.24 -4.95 27.51
C VAL A 43 10.41 -4.27 28.87
N SER A 44 11.11 -3.14 28.93
CA SER A 44 11.40 -2.45 30.21
C SER A 44 10.27 -1.54 30.68
N TRP A 45 9.28 -1.25 29.84
CA TRP A 45 8.18 -0.33 30.15
C TRP A 45 6.94 -1.01 30.74
N LEU A 46 6.88 -2.35 30.76
CA LEU A 46 5.74 -3.12 31.25
C LEU A 46 6.01 -3.63 32.68
N ALA A 47 5.01 -3.59 33.57
CA ALA A 47 5.16 -4.14 34.92
C ALA A 47 5.26 -5.67 34.89
N GLU A 48 5.97 -6.29 35.84
CA GLU A 48 6.16 -7.74 35.84
C GLU A 48 4.85 -8.53 35.93
N SER A 49 3.83 -7.99 36.59
CA SER A 49 2.49 -8.59 36.62
C SER A 49 1.81 -8.60 35.26
N GLU A 50 1.99 -7.55 34.46
CA GLU A 50 1.42 -7.45 33.11
C GLU A 50 2.17 -8.35 32.12
N LYS A 51 3.50 -8.48 32.28
CA LYS A 51 4.30 -9.42 31.46
C LYS A 51 3.88 -10.86 31.70
N ALA A 52 3.67 -11.23 32.97
CA ALA A 52 3.21 -12.57 33.34
C ALA A 52 1.81 -12.86 32.76
N ALA A 53 0.88 -11.90 32.86
CA ALA A 53 -0.45 -12.03 32.27
C ALA A 53 -0.42 -12.15 30.74
N LEU A 54 0.42 -11.36 30.05
CA LEU A 54 0.58 -11.44 28.60
C LEU A 54 1.18 -12.77 28.16
N GLN A 55 2.20 -13.26 28.86
CA GLN A 55 2.82 -14.54 28.56
C GLN A 55 1.83 -15.70 28.76
N GLU A 56 1.02 -15.67 29.82
CA GLU A 56 -0.02 -16.67 30.04
C GLU A 56 -1.07 -16.66 28.93
N GLN A 57 -1.47 -15.48 28.45
CA GLN A 57 -2.39 -15.38 27.30
C GLN A 57 -1.79 -15.95 26.02
N LEU A 58 -0.53 -15.60 25.72
CA LEU A 58 0.18 -16.15 24.56
C LEU A 58 0.29 -17.67 24.63
N ASP A 59 0.61 -18.22 25.81
CA ASP A 59 0.72 -19.67 26.00
C ASP A 59 -0.64 -20.37 25.84
N ARG A 60 -1.74 -19.75 26.30
CA ARG A 60 -3.11 -20.27 26.07
C ARG A 60 -3.49 -20.26 24.59
N GLU A 61 -3.13 -19.22 23.84
CA GLU A 61 -3.38 -19.17 22.39
C GLU A 61 -2.55 -20.24 21.66
N GLN A 62 -1.29 -20.41 22.05
CA GLN A 62 -0.39 -21.41 21.47
C GLN A 62 -0.91 -22.85 21.68
N GLN A 63 -1.60 -23.13 22.79
CA GLN A 63 -2.21 -24.43 23.07
C GLN A 63 -3.39 -24.76 22.15
N GLY A 64 -4.12 -23.75 21.68
CA GLY A 64 -5.24 -23.92 20.74
C GLY A 64 -4.80 -24.08 19.28
N ILE A 65 -3.59 -23.64 18.95
CA ILE A 65 -3.02 -23.75 17.61
C ILE A 65 -2.41 -25.15 17.47
N LYS A 66 -3.07 -26.03 16.73
CA LYS A 66 -2.46 -27.31 16.31
C LYS A 66 -1.16 -27.00 15.56
N ALA A 67 -0.03 -27.44 16.13
CA ALA A 67 1.26 -27.37 15.49
C ALA A 67 1.15 -28.06 14.12
N VAL A 68 1.27 -27.29 13.03
CA VAL A 68 1.29 -27.83 11.68
C VAL A 68 2.59 -28.60 11.55
N ARG A 69 2.54 -29.92 11.71
CA ARG A 69 3.72 -30.80 11.79
C ARG A 69 4.51 -30.82 10.48
N ASN A 70 3.91 -30.40 9.37
CA ASN A 70 4.55 -30.49 8.07
C ASN A 70 4.04 -29.41 7.08
N TYR A 71 4.94 -28.80 6.32
CA TYR A 71 4.58 -27.81 5.27
C TYR A 71 3.58 -28.39 4.26
N GLY A 72 3.64 -29.69 3.98
CA GLY A 72 2.69 -30.39 3.09
C GLY A 72 1.26 -30.48 3.63
N GLU A 73 1.04 -30.43 4.95
CA GLU A 73 -0.30 -30.34 5.54
C GLU A 73 -0.86 -28.92 5.43
N ALA A 74 0.00 -27.90 5.50
CA ALA A 74 -0.41 -26.51 5.27
C ALA A 74 -0.97 -26.34 3.85
N PHE A 75 -0.27 -26.85 2.83
CA PHE A 75 -0.72 -26.76 1.43
C PHE A 75 -1.99 -27.59 1.12
N ARG A 76 -2.35 -28.56 1.97
CA ARG A 76 -3.60 -29.33 1.85
C ARG A 76 -4.76 -28.71 2.64
N SER A 77 -4.50 -27.75 3.51
CA SER A 77 -5.54 -27.08 4.27
C SER A 77 -6.42 -26.23 3.34
N ARG A 78 -7.73 -26.50 3.37
CA ARG A 78 -8.72 -25.75 2.58
C ARG A 78 -8.64 -24.25 2.84
N ASN A 79 -8.38 -23.86 4.09
CA ASN A 79 -8.24 -22.45 4.47
C ASN A 79 -7.01 -21.80 3.81
N VAL A 80 -5.89 -22.52 3.74
CA VAL A 80 -4.67 -22.02 3.09
C VAL A 80 -4.90 -21.85 1.59
N ILE A 81 -5.51 -22.83 0.92
CA ILE A 81 -5.82 -22.74 -0.51
C ILE A 81 -6.79 -21.58 -0.78
N LEU A 82 -7.84 -21.40 0.03
CA LEU A 82 -8.78 -20.29 -0.11
C LEU A 82 -8.11 -18.94 0.10
N LEU A 83 -7.25 -18.80 1.12
CA LEU A 83 -6.49 -17.57 1.36
C LEU A 83 -5.50 -17.28 0.22
N CYS A 84 -4.82 -18.29 -0.30
CA CYS A 84 -3.95 -18.15 -1.47
C CYS A 84 -4.74 -17.74 -2.72
N ALA A 85 -5.88 -18.37 -3.00
CA ALA A 85 -6.73 -18.03 -4.13
C ALA A 85 -7.31 -16.61 -4.02
N GLN A 86 -7.76 -16.23 -2.82
CA GLN A 86 -8.21 -14.86 -2.53
C GLN A 86 -7.09 -13.84 -2.73
N TYR A 87 -5.89 -14.11 -2.22
CA TYR A 87 -4.73 -13.23 -2.38
C TYR A 87 -4.29 -13.12 -3.84
N PHE A 88 -4.36 -14.23 -4.57
CA PHE A 88 -4.07 -14.27 -6.01
C PHE A 88 -5.07 -13.43 -6.80
N ALA A 89 -6.37 -13.61 -6.55
CA ALA A 89 -7.42 -12.81 -7.19
C ALA A 89 -7.28 -11.32 -6.85
N TRP A 90 -6.98 -10.99 -5.59
CA TRP A 90 -6.69 -9.63 -5.16
C TRP A 90 -5.47 -9.04 -5.89
N SER A 91 -4.38 -9.80 -5.98
CA SER A 91 -3.16 -9.37 -6.66
C SER A 91 -3.42 -9.10 -8.14
N ILE A 92 -4.12 -10.01 -8.84
CA ILE A 92 -4.51 -9.78 -10.24
C ILE A 92 -5.38 -8.53 -10.37
N GLY A 93 -6.37 -8.36 -9.49
CA GLY A 93 -7.26 -7.20 -9.52
C GLY A 93 -6.49 -5.89 -9.34
N VAL A 94 -5.63 -5.81 -8.31
CA VAL A 94 -4.84 -4.61 -8.01
C VAL A 94 -3.82 -4.33 -9.12
N TYR A 95 -3.03 -5.32 -9.54
CA TYR A 95 -2.03 -5.09 -10.58
C TYR A 95 -2.65 -4.82 -11.95
N GLY A 96 -3.72 -5.54 -12.31
CA GLY A 96 -4.49 -5.28 -13.52
C GLY A 96 -5.06 -3.87 -13.53
N PHE A 97 -5.66 -3.44 -12.42
CA PHE A 97 -6.14 -2.08 -12.26
C PHE A 97 -5.00 -1.06 -12.35
N VAL A 98 -3.90 -1.23 -11.62
CA VAL A 98 -2.76 -0.29 -11.63
C VAL A 98 -2.13 -0.15 -13.02
N LEU A 99 -2.00 -1.25 -13.76
CA LEU A 99 -1.42 -1.24 -15.11
C LEU A 99 -2.37 -0.62 -16.16
N TRP A 100 -3.68 -0.82 -16.02
CA TRP A 100 -4.67 -0.33 -16.99
C TRP A 100 -5.28 1.02 -16.62
N LEU A 101 -5.15 1.48 -15.38
CA LEU A 101 -5.64 2.78 -14.92
C LEU A 101 -5.14 3.93 -15.81
N PRO A 102 -3.85 4.02 -16.21
CA PRO A 102 -3.38 5.06 -17.12
C PRO A 102 -4.05 5.00 -18.50
N SER A 103 -4.32 3.79 -19.01
CA SER A 103 -4.97 3.58 -20.30
C SER A 103 -6.44 4.01 -20.25
N ILE A 104 -7.16 3.65 -19.18
CA ILE A 104 -8.56 4.05 -18.94
C ILE A 104 -8.68 5.58 -18.82
N ILE A 105 -7.76 6.22 -18.09
CA ILE A 105 -7.74 7.69 -17.96
C ILE A 105 -7.45 8.35 -19.30
N ARG A 106 -6.53 7.80 -20.10
CA ARG A 106 -6.18 8.35 -21.42
C ARG A 106 -7.35 8.24 -22.42
N SER A 107 -8.00 7.08 -22.50
CA SER A 107 -9.16 6.87 -23.38
C SER A 107 -10.39 7.69 -22.93
N GLY A 108 -10.62 7.81 -21.63
CA GLY A 108 -11.61 8.74 -21.08
C GLY A 108 -11.29 10.21 -21.37
N GLY A 109 -10.01 10.58 -21.38
CA GLY A 109 -9.52 11.92 -21.72
C GLY A 109 -9.67 12.28 -23.21
N GLU A 110 -9.45 11.32 -24.11
CA GLU A 110 -9.74 11.47 -25.56
C GLU A 110 -11.24 11.68 -25.79
N ASN A 111 -12.09 10.95 -25.05
CA ASN A 111 -13.52 11.18 -24.95
C ASN A 111 -13.91 12.49 -24.23
N MET A 112 -12.96 13.28 -23.74
CA MET A 112 -13.18 14.67 -23.31
C MET A 112 -12.66 15.66 -24.36
N GLY A 113 -11.69 15.25 -25.18
CA GLY A 113 -11.11 16.02 -26.27
C GLY A 113 -12.09 16.30 -27.40
N TRP A 114 -12.95 15.35 -27.77
CA TRP A 114 -14.00 15.59 -28.76
C TRP A 114 -15.03 16.63 -28.27
N TRP A 115 -15.37 16.66 -26.97
CA TRP A 115 -16.22 17.70 -26.39
C TRP A 115 -15.55 19.08 -26.44
N LYS A 116 -14.23 19.15 -26.18
CA LYS A 116 -13.47 20.39 -26.33
C LYS A 116 -13.39 20.83 -27.80
N TRP A 117 -13.22 19.90 -28.73
CA TRP A 117 -13.19 20.18 -30.17
C TRP A 117 -14.56 20.64 -30.68
N ALA A 118 -15.64 19.92 -30.32
CA ALA A 118 -17.02 20.29 -30.64
C ALA A 118 -17.40 21.64 -30.05
N GLY A 119 -17.03 21.92 -28.80
CA GLY A 119 -17.17 23.24 -28.19
C GLY A 119 -16.41 24.33 -28.93
N SER A 120 -15.16 24.05 -29.38
CA SER A 120 -14.39 25.01 -30.18
C SER A 120 -15.03 25.27 -31.55
N LEU A 121 -15.61 24.25 -32.19
CA LEU A 121 -16.31 24.39 -33.46
C LEU A 121 -17.58 25.23 -33.30
N LEU A 122 -18.38 24.96 -32.28
CA LEU A 122 -19.57 25.75 -31.95
C LEU A 122 -19.22 27.21 -31.65
N SER A 123 -18.09 27.47 -30.95
CA SER A 123 -17.62 28.82 -30.68
C SER A 123 -17.11 29.56 -31.93
N ARG A 124 -16.62 28.84 -32.95
CA ARG A 124 -16.18 29.42 -34.22
C ARG A 124 -17.34 29.73 -35.16
N THR A 125 -18.42 28.97 -35.09
CA THR A 125 -19.61 29.17 -35.93
C THR A 125 -20.59 30.20 -35.36
N TRP A 126 -20.56 30.47 -34.06
CA TRP A 126 -21.44 31.45 -33.38
C TRP A 126 -20.72 32.78 -33.10
N ARG A 127 -20.27 33.48 -34.14
CA ARG A 127 -19.80 34.87 -34.04
C ARG A 127 -20.96 35.79 -34.48
N PRO A 128 -21.62 36.52 -33.57
CA PRO A 128 -22.74 37.37 -33.96
C PRO A 128 -22.24 38.47 -34.91
N PRO A 129 -23.04 38.84 -35.93
CA PRO A 129 -22.64 39.88 -36.87
C PRO A 129 -22.45 41.19 -36.09
N SER A 130 -21.28 41.81 -36.30
CA SER A 130 -20.92 43.08 -35.69
C SER A 130 -21.92 44.18 -36.10
N PRO A 131 -22.34 45.04 -35.16
CA PRO A 131 -23.33 46.10 -35.40
C PRO A 131 -22.83 47.18 -36.36
#